data_AF-A0A1X7VUS3-F1
#
_entry.id   AF-A0A1X7VUS3-F1
#
_cell.length_a   1.000
_cell.length_b   1.000
_cell.length_c   1.000
_cell.angle_alpha   90.00
_cell.angle_beta   90.00
_cell.angle_gamma   90.00
#
_symmetry.space_group_name_H-M   'P 1'
#
loop_
_entity.id
_entity.type
_entity.pdbx_description
1 polymer ?
#
loop_
_entity_poly.entity_id
_entity_poly.type
_entity_poly.pdbx_seq_one_letter_code
_entity_poly.pdbx_strand_id
1 'polypeptide(L)'
;MVENLVNCFLLLLVLLVSVLNGLPTRPELTVRDSAVSYNQSFECVTASECYPPDVTDTSLILCVQGVCLCYPCFQFDSGTGKCSVSQCFTYEPATDECVDNRKSQREAFLFSFFLSSLGVANFYIGEIILGIIQLSITLCFICVCCSCCCYMCCLVCSEDSCTCCFNEDSFLPVCTLVSFVSIGFSLLLTIACWWIVDLIVFILNERNAGDGCTLRNNL
;
A
#
# COMPACT_ATOMS: atom_id res chain seq x y z
N MET A 1 27.01 21.77 14.33
CA MET A 1 25.78 21.74 13.49
C MET A 1 25.91 20.75 12.34
N VAL A 2 26.98 20.83 11.53
CA VAL A 2 27.31 19.80 10.52
C VAL A 2 27.39 18.40 11.16
N GLU A 3 28.03 18.27 12.33
CA GLU A 3 28.11 17.00 13.06
C GLU A 3 26.73 16.44 13.48
N ASN A 4 25.79 17.29 13.90
CA ASN A 4 24.44 16.83 14.28
C ASN A 4 23.63 16.39 13.06
N LEU A 5 23.79 17.10 11.93
CA LEU A 5 23.16 16.71 10.66
C LEU A 5 23.74 15.38 10.16
N VAL A 6 25.06 15.21 10.22
CA VAL A 6 25.77 13.99 9.83
C VAL A 6 25.37 12.83 10.74
N ASN A 7 25.29 13.04 12.05
CA ASN A 7 24.85 12.00 13.00
C ASN A 7 23.39 11.60 12.77
N CYS A 8 22.51 12.56 12.45
CA CYS A 8 21.12 12.27 12.13
C CYS A 8 21.01 11.46 10.83
N PHE A 9 21.79 11.83 9.81
CA PHE A 9 21.85 11.11 8.54
C PHE A 9 22.43 9.69 8.70
N LEU A 10 23.50 9.53 9.51
CA LEU A 10 24.09 8.23 9.82
C LEU A 10 23.11 7.33 10.58
N LEU A 11 22.38 7.88 11.56
CA LEU A 11 21.38 7.13 12.31
C LEU A 11 20.24 6.66 11.40
N LEU A 12 19.81 7.52 10.47
CA LEU A 12 18.79 7.20 9.46
C LEU A 12 19.28 6.10 8.52
N LEU A 13 20.53 6.17 8.06
CA LEU A 13 21.17 5.14 7.24
C LEU A 13 21.28 3.80 7.98
N VAL A 14 21.68 3.81 9.25
CA VAL A 14 21.78 2.60 10.08
C VAL A 14 20.40 1.97 10.29
N LEU A 15 19.37 2.77 10.57
CA LEU A 15 18.00 2.28 10.66
C LEU A 15 17.52 1.67 9.34
N LEU A 16 17.78 2.34 8.22
CA LEU A 16 17.37 1.89 6.89
C LEU A 16 18.05 0.56 6.52
N VAL A 17 19.35 0.44 6.77
CA VAL A 17 20.11 -0.81 6.56
C VAL A 17 19.62 -1.93 7.49
N SER A 18 19.32 -1.61 8.75
CA SER A 18 18.81 -2.60 9.72
C SER A 18 17.45 -3.15 9.31
N VAL A 19 16.55 -2.29 8.81
CA VAL A 19 15.23 -2.71 8.33
C VAL A 19 15.36 -3.51 7.04
N LEU A 20 16.22 -3.11 6.10
CA LEU A 20 16.46 -3.85 4.87
C LEU A 20 17.01 -5.26 5.13
N ASN A 21 17.90 -5.41 6.11
CA ASN A 21 18.46 -6.71 6.50
C ASN A 21 17.48 -7.59 7.29
N GLY A 22 16.43 -7.02 7.88
CA GLY A 22 15.41 -7.75 8.64
C GLY A 22 14.19 -8.17 7.84
N LEU A 23 14.11 -7.83 6.54
CA LEU A 23 12.98 -8.17 5.69
C LEU A 23 12.89 -9.70 5.49
N PRO A 24 11.80 -10.35 5.93
CA PRO A 24 11.63 -11.78 5.72
C PRO A 24 11.60 -12.07 4.21
N THR A 25 12.49 -12.94 3.76
CA THR A 25 12.47 -13.48 2.40
C THR A 25 11.14 -14.20 2.17
N ARG A 26 10.48 -13.83 1.06
CA ARG A 26 9.18 -14.36 0.60
C ARG A 26 9.08 -15.88 0.82
N PRO A 27 8.07 -16.39 1.55
CA PRO A 27 7.87 -17.83 1.66
C PRO A 27 7.44 -18.38 0.29
N GLU A 28 8.17 -19.38 -0.22
CA GLU A 28 7.69 -20.21 -1.32
C GLU A 28 6.58 -21.13 -0.79
N LEU A 29 5.36 -20.98 -1.30
CA LEU A 29 4.25 -21.86 -0.95
C LEU A 29 3.84 -22.72 -2.16
N THR A 30 3.62 -24.00 -1.88
CA THR A 30 3.17 -25.03 -2.81
C THR A 30 1.65 -25.12 -2.76
N VAL A 31 0.98 -24.69 -3.84
CA VAL A 31 -0.49 -24.68 -3.95
C VAL A 31 -1.02 -26.09 -4.26
N ARG A 32 -2.13 -26.46 -3.62
CA ARG A 32 -2.82 -27.75 -3.78
C ARG A 32 -4.30 -27.47 -4.10
N ASP A 33 -4.66 -27.57 -5.37
CA ASP A 33 -5.99 -27.22 -5.90
C ASP A 33 -7.09 -28.19 -5.43
N SER A 34 -8.27 -27.65 -5.11
CA SER A 34 -9.48 -28.43 -4.81
C SER A 34 -10.64 -27.93 -5.67
N ALA A 35 -11.05 -28.70 -6.68
CA ALA A 35 -12.20 -28.40 -7.52
C ALA A 35 -13.52 -28.72 -6.80
N VAL A 36 -14.53 -27.84 -6.92
CA VAL A 36 -15.87 -28.03 -6.36
C VAL A 36 -16.80 -28.59 -7.43
N SER A 37 -17.46 -29.72 -7.15
CA SER A 37 -18.41 -30.39 -8.05
C SER A 37 -19.86 -30.00 -7.73
N TYR A 38 -20.63 -29.61 -8.76
CA TYR A 38 -22.08 -29.41 -8.67
C TYR A 38 -22.79 -30.52 -9.46
N ASN A 39 -23.64 -31.30 -8.77
CA ASN A 39 -24.42 -32.40 -9.35
C ASN A 39 -25.69 -31.88 -10.05
N GLN A 40 -25.60 -31.43 -11.31
CA GLN A 40 -26.76 -31.33 -12.20
C GLN A 40 -26.37 -31.85 -13.59
N SER A 41 -27.07 -32.89 -14.05
CA SER A 41 -26.70 -33.71 -15.20
C SER A 41 -27.24 -33.13 -16.51
N PHE A 42 -26.39 -32.43 -17.25
CA PHE A 42 -26.53 -32.27 -18.70
C PHE A 42 -25.42 -33.09 -19.37
N GLU A 43 -25.82 -34.07 -20.19
CA GLU A 43 -24.90 -34.96 -20.91
C GLU A 43 -24.07 -34.21 -21.95
N CYS A 44 -22.80 -33.98 -21.62
CA CYS A 44 -21.80 -33.51 -22.58
C CYS A 44 -21.00 -34.69 -23.16
N VAL A 45 -20.71 -34.66 -24.46
CA VAL A 45 -19.78 -35.62 -25.09
C VAL A 45 -18.38 -35.02 -25.19
N THR A 46 -18.31 -33.71 -25.41
CA THR A 46 -17.07 -32.95 -25.54
C THR A 46 -17.10 -31.70 -24.67
N ALA A 47 -15.94 -31.25 -24.19
CA ALA A 47 -15.84 -30.00 -23.42
C ALA A 47 -16.35 -28.78 -24.23
N SER A 48 -16.28 -28.84 -25.57
CA SER A 48 -16.81 -27.81 -26.47
C SER A 48 -18.31 -27.57 -26.38
N GLU A 49 -19.08 -28.56 -25.94
CA GLU A 49 -20.52 -28.39 -25.76
C GLU A 49 -20.86 -27.55 -24.54
N CYS A 50 -19.95 -27.51 -23.55
CA CYS A 50 -20.11 -26.76 -22.31
C CYS A 50 -19.69 -25.29 -22.44
N TYR A 51 -19.02 -24.90 -23.54
CA TYR A 51 -18.44 -23.55 -23.67
C TYR A 51 -19.50 -22.49 -23.99
N PRO A 52 -19.43 -21.31 -23.33
CA PRO A 52 -20.14 -20.13 -23.81
C PRO A 52 -19.55 -19.68 -25.16
N PRO A 53 -20.35 -19.05 -26.03
CA PRO A 53 -19.93 -18.67 -27.38
C PRO A 53 -18.79 -17.64 -27.41
N ASP A 54 -18.55 -16.94 -26.30
CA ASP A 54 -17.66 -15.77 -26.24
C ASP A 54 -16.32 -16.04 -25.55
N VAL A 55 -16.03 -17.28 -25.13
CA VAL A 55 -14.80 -17.61 -24.38
C VAL A 55 -13.85 -18.44 -25.24
N THR A 56 -12.65 -17.91 -25.46
CA THR A 56 -11.59 -18.54 -26.27
C THR A 56 -10.62 -19.40 -25.45
N ASP A 57 -10.53 -19.18 -24.14
CA ASP A 57 -9.68 -19.98 -23.24
C ASP A 57 -10.49 -21.11 -22.60
N THR A 58 -10.22 -22.33 -23.06
CA THR A 58 -11.02 -23.52 -22.78
C THR A 58 -10.43 -24.38 -21.66
N SER A 59 -9.34 -23.95 -21.02
CA SER A 59 -8.62 -24.73 -20.02
C SER A 59 -9.39 -24.93 -18.70
N LEU A 60 -10.47 -24.17 -18.48
CA LEU A 60 -11.20 -24.08 -17.21
C LEU A 60 -12.61 -24.71 -17.24
N ILE A 61 -12.97 -25.44 -18.30
CA ILE A 61 -14.26 -26.13 -18.39
C ILE A 61 -14.00 -27.57 -18.81
N LEU A 62 -14.45 -28.53 -18.00
CA LEU A 62 -14.22 -29.95 -18.23
C LEU A 62 -15.55 -30.67 -18.43
N CYS A 63 -15.59 -31.61 -19.36
CA CYS A 63 -16.68 -32.57 -19.46
C CYS A 63 -16.23 -33.90 -18.83
N VAL A 64 -16.78 -34.25 -17.66
CA VAL A 64 -16.41 -35.47 -16.94
C VAL A 64 -17.67 -36.32 -16.78
N GLN A 65 -17.63 -37.54 -17.34
CA GLN A 65 -18.75 -38.50 -17.26
C GLN A 65 -20.09 -37.95 -17.77
N GLY A 66 -20.06 -37.12 -18.81
CA GLY A 66 -21.28 -36.50 -19.32
C GLY A 66 -21.84 -35.43 -18.39
N VAL A 67 -21.00 -34.75 -17.60
CA VAL A 67 -21.41 -33.58 -16.83
C VAL A 67 -20.40 -32.46 -17.08
N CYS A 68 -20.91 -31.27 -17.42
CA CYS A 68 -20.11 -30.06 -17.52
C CYS A 68 -19.69 -29.60 -16.11
N LEU A 69 -18.40 -29.66 -15.82
CA LEU A 69 -17.80 -29.08 -14.62
C LEU A 69 -17.32 -27.66 -14.95
N CYS A 70 -18.07 -26.68 -14.45
CA CYS A 70 -17.71 -25.26 -14.51
C CYS A 70 -16.80 -24.94 -13.32
N TYR A 71 -15.63 -24.35 -13.57
CA TYR A 71 -14.78 -23.79 -12.50
C TYR A 71 -15.47 -22.60 -11.80
N PRO A 72 -15.00 -22.18 -10.60
CA PRO A 72 -15.69 -21.23 -9.71
C PRO A 72 -16.12 -19.90 -10.35
N CYS A 73 -15.48 -19.50 -11.46
CA CYS A 73 -15.80 -18.26 -12.16
C CYS A 73 -17.03 -18.34 -13.09
N PHE A 74 -17.49 -19.55 -13.37
CA PHE A 74 -18.58 -19.81 -14.29
C PHE A 74 -19.81 -20.29 -13.52
N GLN A 75 -20.96 -19.68 -13.77
CA GLN A 75 -22.24 -20.18 -13.27
C GLN A 75 -22.84 -21.12 -14.30
N PHE A 76 -23.28 -22.30 -13.85
CA PHE A 76 -24.00 -23.21 -14.71
C PHE A 76 -25.39 -22.65 -15.03
N ASP A 77 -25.65 -22.36 -16.30
CA ASP A 77 -26.96 -21.95 -16.77
C ASP A 77 -27.79 -23.19 -17.13
N SER A 78 -28.70 -23.55 -16.22
CA SER A 78 -29.63 -24.67 -16.40
C SER A 78 -30.55 -24.55 -17.63
N GLY A 79 -30.77 -23.33 -18.14
CA GLY A 79 -31.60 -23.10 -19.32
C GLY A 79 -30.90 -23.48 -20.62
N THR A 80 -29.59 -23.30 -20.69
CA THR A 80 -28.78 -23.60 -21.88
C THR A 80 -27.94 -24.87 -21.74
N GLY A 81 -27.81 -25.41 -20.53
CA GLY A 81 -26.92 -26.54 -20.24
C GLY A 81 -25.43 -26.17 -20.37
N LYS A 82 -25.11 -24.87 -20.33
CA LYS A 82 -23.77 -24.33 -20.57
C LYS A 82 -23.25 -23.56 -19.36
N CYS A 83 -21.94 -23.44 -19.27
CA CYS A 83 -21.31 -22.52 -18.34
C CYS A 83 -21.52 -21.08 -18.86
N SER A 84 -22.19 -20.24 -18.09
CA SER A 84 -22.31 -18.81 -18.34
C SER A 84 -21.28 -18.04 -17.51
N VAL A 85 -20.72 -16.98 -18.09
CA VAL A 85 -19.81 -16.10 -17.37
C VAL A 85 -20.65 -15.32 -16.36
N SER A 86 -20.52 -15.67 -15.08
CA SER A 86 -21.05 -14.84 -14.00
C SER A 86 -20.20 -13.57 -13.89
N GLN A 87 -20.55 -12.60 -13.04
CA GLN A 87 -19.77 -11.36 -12.84
C GLN A 87 -18.39 -11.60 -12.19
N CYS A 88 -17.68 -12.64 -12.60
CA CYS A 88 -16.28 -12.84 -12.34
C CYS A 88 -15.52 -11.90 -13.26
N PHE A 89 -15.08 -10.80 -12.68
CA PHE A 89 -13.98 -10.02 -13.25
C PHE A 89 -12.85 -11.00 -13.53
N THR A 90 -12.48 -11.13 -14.81
CA THR A 90 -11.23 -11.77 -15.21
C THR A 90 -10.10 -10.94 -14.62
N TYR A 91 -9.74 -11.24 -13.38
CA TYR A 91 -8.46 -10.85 -12.84
C TYR A 91 -7.44 -11.61 -13.67
N GLU A 92 -6.63 -10.89 -14.44
CA GLU A 92 -5.36 -11.34 -15.00
C GLU A 92 -4.72 -12.29 -13.98
N PRO A 93 -4.46 -13.56 -14.37
CA PRO A 93 -4.65 -14.74 -13.54
C PRO A 93 -4.14 -14.50 -12.13
N ALA A 94 -5.04 -14.03 -11.28
CA ALA A 94 -4.82 -13.97 -9.85
C ALA A 94 -4.72 -15.44 -9.48
N THR A 95 -3.51 -15.91 -9.21
CA THR A 95 -3.28 -17.26 -8.70
C THR A 95 -4.27 -17.50 -7.56
N ASP A 96 -4.71 -18.75 -7.33
CA ASP A 96 -5.68 -19.02 -6.24
C ASP A 96 -5.22 -18.45 -4.88
N GLU A 97 -3.90 -18.28 -4.72
CA GLU A 97 -3.24 -17.58 -3.60
C GLU A 97 -3.65 -16.10 -3.45
N CYS A 98 -3.85 -15.40 -4.57
CA CYS A 98 -4.36 -14.03 -4.60
C CYS A 98 -5.86 -13.95 -4.31
N VAL A 99 -6.67 -15.02 -4.34
CA VAL A 99 -8.11 -14.90 -4.07
C VAL A 99 -8.38 -14.81 -2.57
N ASP A 100 -7.70 -15.65 -1.78
CA ASP A 100 -7.96 -15.75 -0.33
C ASP A 100 -7.25 -14.68 0.51
N ASN A 101 -6.12 -14.12 0.02
CA ASN A 101 -5.29 -13.18 0.80
C ASN A 101 -5.47 -11.69 0.44
N ARG A 102 -6.45 -11.32 -0.40
CA ARG A 102 -6.60 -9.92 -0.82
C ARG A 102 -6.82 -8.98 0.35
N LYS A 103 -5.95 -7.98 0.45
CA LYS A 103 -6.12 -6.86 1.36
C LYS A 103 -7.29 -5.97 0.92
N SER A 104 -7.97 -5.35 1.88
CA SER A 104 -9.12 -4.50 1.57
C SER A 104 -8.64 -3.14 1.04
N GLN A 105 -9.13 -2.73 -0.13
CA GLN A 105 -8.85 -1.40 -0.68
C GLN A 105 -9.34 -0.28 0.24
N ARG A 106 -10.50 -0.47 0.88
CA ARG A 106 -11.06 0.50 1.83
C ARG A 106 -10.17 0.69 3.05
N GLU A 107 -9.64 -0.38 3.61
CA GLU A 107 -8.69 -0.29 4.75
C GLU A 107 -7.39 0.38 4.32
N ALA A 108 -6.85 0.00 3.16
CA ALA A 108 -5.66 0.65 2.60
C ALA A 108 -5.87 2.15 2.38
N PHE A 109 -7.04 2.55 1.89
CA PHE A 109 -7.43 3.96 1.74
C PHE A 109 -7.54 4.67 3.09
N LEU A 110 -8.18 4.06 4.09
CA LEU A 110 -8.27 4.67 5.44
C LEU A 110 -6.89 4.83 6.08
N PHE A 111 -6.02 3.84 5.96
CA PHE A 111 -4.64 3.95 6.45
C PHE A 111 -3.86 5.03 5.71
N SER A 112 -4.05 5.17 4.40
CA SER A 112 -3.47 6.27 3.66
C SER A 112 -4.02 7.59 4.15
N PHE A 113 -5.34 7.76 4.23
CA PHE A 113 -5.96 9.01 4.66
C PHE A 113 -5.47 9.44 6.07
N PHE A 114 -5.52 8.57 7.08
CA PHE A 114 -5.14 8.97 8.44
C PHE A 114 -3.64 8.96 8.70
N LEU A 115 -2.87 8.12 8.01
CA LEU A 115 -1.47 7.81 8.34
C LEU A 115 -0.54 7.87 7.12
N SER A 116 -0.90 8.62 6.06
CA SER A 116 -0.15 8.74 4.80
C SER A 116 1.31 9.06 5.06
N SER A 117 1.61 10.10 5.85
CA SER A 117 2.99 10.56 6.08
C SER A 117 3.89 9.52 6.75
N LEU A 118 3.32 8.51 7.39
CA LEU A 118 4.05 7.43 8.06
C LEU A 118 4.25 6.19 7.17
N GLY A 119 3.67 6.16 5.96
CA GLY A 119 3.78 5.04 5.04
C GLY A 119 2.99 3.79 5.46
N VAL A 120 2.07 3.91 6.42
CA VAL A 120 1.29 2.77 6.97
C VAL A 120 0.48 2.06 5.89
N ALA A 121 -0.06 2.79 4.93
CA ALA A 121 -0.77 2.20 3.79
C ALA A 121 0.13 1.25 2.99
N ASN A 122 1.39 1.65 2.74
CA ASN A 122 2.38 0.84 2.03
C ASN A 122 2.76 -0.41 2.83
N PHE A 123 2.93 -0.29 4.15
CA PHE A 123 3.15 -1.46 5.01
C PHE A 123 1.97 -2.43 5.01
N TYR A 124 0.73 -1.91 5.03
CA TYR A 124 -0.48 -2.73 5.02
C TYR A 124 -0.63 -3.54 3.72
N ILE A 125 -0.34 -2.92 2.57
CA ILE A 125 -0.40 -3.61 1.26
C ILE A 125 0.83 -4.49 0.99
N GLY A 126 1.81 -4.55 1.89
CA GLY A 126 3.02 -5.37 1.74
C GLY A 126 4.16 -4.71 0.94
N GLU A 127 4.00 -3.45 0.54
CA GLU A 127 5.02 -2.63 -0.14
C GLU A 127 5.99 -2.02 0.88
N ILE A 128 6.74 -2.87 1.59
CA ILE A 128 7.54 -2.45 2.75
C ILE A 128 8.63 -1.44 2.35
N ILE A 129 9.25 -1.60 1.18
CA ILE A 129 10.30 -0.69 0.69
C ILE A 129 9.75 0.73 0.50
N LEU A 130 8.58 0.86 -0.15
CA LEU A 130 7.93 2.16 -0.33
C LEU A 130 7.52 2.78 1.00
N GLY A 131 7.02 1.96 1.95
CA GLY A 131 6.70 2.42 3.30
C GLY A 131 7.92 3.01 4.03
N ILE A 132 9.08 2.34 3.94
CA ILE A 132 10.34 2.82 4.54
C ILE A 132 10.80 4.12 3.90
N ILE A 133 10.77 4.20 2.56
CA ILE A 133 11.19 5.42 1.83
C ILE A 133 10.30 6.60 2.24
N GLN A 134 8.98 6.41 2.28
CA GLN A 134 8.04 7.45 2.67
C GLN A 134 8.28 7.93 4.12
N LEU A 135 8.45 7.00 5.06
CA LEU A 135 8.76 7.33 6.46
C LEU A 135 10.08 8.10 6.58
N SER A 136 11.11 7.66 5.84
CA SER A 136 12.45 8.26 5.85
C SER A 136 12.45 9.68 5.30
N ILE A 137 11.72 9.92 4.21
CA ILE A 137 11.54 11.25 3.62
C ILE A 137 10.83 12.18 4.61
N THR A 138 9.72 11.73 5.21
CA THR A 138 8.98 12.51 6.21
C THR A 138 9.87 12.87 7.41
N LEU A 139 10.62 11.90 7.94
CA LEU A 139 11.49 12.14 9.10
C LEU A 139 12.67 13.07 8.76
N CYS A 140 13.27 12.89 7.59
CA CYS A 140 14.33 13.77 7.08
C CYS A 140 13.83 15.22 6.96
N PHE A 141 12.63 15.42 6.41
CA PHE A 141 12.04 16.74 6.27
C PHE A 141 11.80 17.42 7.63
N ILE A 142 11.27 16.68 8.61
CA ILE A 142 11.09 17.16 9.99
C ILE A 142 12.44 17.57 10.61
N CYS A 143 13.48 16.73 10.46
CA CYS A 143 14.81 17.00 10.99
C CYS A 143 15.46 18.25 10.37
N VAL A 144 15.33 18.43 9.05
CA VAL A 144 15.84 19.62 8.33
C VAL A 144 15.09 20.87 8.78
N CYS A 145 13.75 20.83 8.83
CA CYS A 145 12.95 21.97 9.29
C CYS A 145 13.29 22.37 10.73
N CYS A 146 13.41 21.40 11.64
CA CYS A 146 13.78 21.65 13.02
C CYS A 146 15.18 22.27 13.13
N SER A 147 16.16 21.72 12.40
CA SER A 147 17.54 22.24 12.39
C SER A 147 17.62 23.68 11.86
N CYS A 148 16.88 23.98 10.78
CA CYS A 148 16.82 25.33 10.22
C CYS A 148 16.16 26.33 11.17
N CYS A 149 15.07 25.96 11.86
CA CYS A 149 14.42 26.81 12.85
C CYS A 149 15.36 27.14 14.02
N CYS A 150 16.03 26.12 14.56
CA CYS A 150 17.01 26.29 15.62
C CYS A 150 18.15 27.22 15.18
N TYR A 151 18.65 27.03 13.95
CA TYR A 151 19.73 27.87 13.41
C TYR A 151 19.32 29.34 13.28
N MET A 152 18.15 29.61 12.70
CA MET A 152 17.64 30.99 12.56
C MET A 152 17.42 31.66 13.91
N CYS A 153 16.91 30.92 14.92
CA CYS A 153 16.79 31.44 16.28
C CYS A 153 18.16 31.81 16.87
N CYS A 154 19.18 30.96 16.68
CA CYS A 154 20.53 31.25 17.15
C CYS A 154 21.16 32.46 16.46
N LEU A 155 20.94 32.64 15.14
CA LEU A 155 21.47 33.79 14.41
C LEU A 155 20.91 35.11 14.94
N VAL A 156 19.59 35.18 15.13
CA VAL A 156 18.90 36.36 15.69
C VAL A 156 19.40 36.67 17.10
N CYS A 157 19.77 35.66 17.89
CA CYS A 157 20.29 35.86 19.25
C CYS A 157 21.78 36.22 19.31
N SER A 158 22.56 36.00 18.25
CA SER A 158 24.03 36.16 18.31
C SER A 158 24.52 37.59 18.12
N GLU A 159 23.70 38.48 17.55
CA GLU A 159 24.08 39.90 17.37
C GLU A 159 24.08 40.68 18.70
N ASP A 160 23.31 40.25 19.69
CA ASP A 160 23.30 40.82 21.04
C ASP A 160 23.90 39.82 22.04
N SER A 161 25.23 39.75 22.11
CA SER A 161 26.03 39.15 23.20
C SER A 161 25.29 38.08 24.03
N CYS A 162 25.31 36.82 23.56
CA CYS A 162 24.70 35.57 24.07
C CYS A 162 24.49 35.42 25.60
N THR A 163 23.69 36.30 26.19
CA THR A 163 23.23 36.26 27.59
C THR A 163 21.72 35.99 27.62
N CYS A 164 21.10 35.87 26.45
CA CYS A 164 19.66 35.67 26.22
C CYS A 164 19.15 34.28 26.64
N CYS A 165 20.02 33.32 26.93
CA CYS A 165 19.61 31.99 27.37
C CYS A 165 19.32 31.89 28.88
N PHE A 166 19.56 32.96 29.66
CA PHE A 166 19.47 32.93 31.12
C PHE A 166 18.68 34.07 31.79
N ASN A 167 18.10 35.00 31.03
CA ASN A 167 17.17 36.00 31.61
C ASN A 167 15.71 35.65 31.25
N GLU A 168 14.92 35.42 32.28
CA GLU A 168 13.83 34.43 32.31
C GLU A 168 12.51 34.80 31.60
N ASP A 169 12.17 36.06 31.29
CA ASP A 169 10.72 36.36 31.31
C ASP A 169 10.01 36.75 29.99
N SER A 170 10.68 36.99 28.85
CA SER A 170 9.93 37.56 27.71
C SER A 170 10.32 37.21 26.27
N PHE A 171 11.53 36.70 25.98
CA PHE A 171 11.95 36.44 24.58
C PHE A 171 11.89 34.97 24.13
N LEU A 172 11.90 34.02 25.07
CA LEU A 172 11.74 32.59 24.81
C LEU A 172 10.42 32.18 24.10
N PRO A 173 9.25 32.84 24.34
CA PRO A 173 7.99 32.37 23.75
C PRO A 173 7.85 32.69 22.25
N VAL A 174 8.54 33.71 21.72
CA VAL A 174 8.37 34.12 20.32
C VAL A 174 9.11 33.15 19.38
N CYS A 175 10.38 32.87 19.66
CA CYS A 175 11.19 31.94 18.87
C CYS A 175 10.61 30.51 18.88
N THR A 176 10.09 30.08 20.03
CA THR A 176 9.42 28.78 20.14
C THR A 176 8.12 28.76 19.35
N LEU A 177 7.27 29.78 19.46
CA LEU A 177 6.02 29.88 18.71
C LEU A 177 6.26 29.89 17.19
N VAL A 178 7.21 30.68 16.70
CA VAL A 178 7.57 30.72 15.27
C VAL A 178 8.08 29.36 14.79
N SER A 179 8.89 28.67 15.59
CA SER A 179 9.38 27.33 15.28
C SER A 179 8.24 26.31 15.22
N PHE A 180 7.31 26.34 16.17
CA PHE A 180 6.14 25.46 16.17
C PHE A 180 5.22 25.70 14.98
N VAL A 181 4.96 26.96 14.62
CA VAL A 181 4.14 27.32 13.45
C VAL A 181 4.83 26.88 12.16
N SER A 182 6.13 27.09 12.04
CA SER A 182 6.93 26.63 10.90
C SER A 182 6.89 25.11 10.73
N ILE A 183 7.17 24.37 11.80
CA ILE A 183 7.16 22.90 11.78
C ILE A 183 5.75 22.37 11.46
N GLY A 184 4.71 22.97 12.06
CA GLY A 184 3.32 22.61 11.80
C GLY A 184 2.92 22.84 10.35
N PHE A 185 3.29 23.99 9.78
CA PHE A 185 3.03 24.29 8.38
C PHE A 185 3.77 23.36 7.42
N SER A 186 5.05 23.10 7.68
CA SER A 186 5.86 22.14 6.92
C SER A 186 5.25 20.73 6.94
N LEU A 187 4.83 20.25 8.12
CA LEU A 187 4.16 18.96 8.27
C LEU A 187 2.84 18.88 7.50
N LEU A 188 2.01 19.93 7.58
CA LEU A 188 0.75 20.00 6.85
C LEU A 188 0.97 19.93 5.34
N LEU A 189 1.98 20.63 4.82
CA LEU A 189 2.34 20.55 3.40
C LEU A 189 2.81 19.16 3.00
N THR A 190 3.68 18.52 3.80
CA THR A 190 4.14 17.15 3.51
C THR A 190 2.99 16.15 3.51
N ILE A 191 2.09 16.23 4.50
CA ILE A 191 0.90 15.39 4.58
C ILE A 191 -0.01 15.63 3.37
N ALA A 192 -0.26 16.88 3.00
CA ALA A 192 -1.08 17.23 1.84
C ALA A 192 -0.50 16.69 0.52
N CYS A 193 0.82 16.81 0.32
CA CYS A 193 1.49 16.26 -0.87
C CYS A 193 1.33 14.73 -0.95
N TRP A 194 1.57 14.01 0.15
CA TRP A 194 1.41 12.56 0.16
C TRP A 194 -0.06 12.13 -0.02
N TRP A 195 -1.00 12.88 0.56
CA TRP A 195 -2.43 12.67 0.35
C TRP A 195 -2.82 12.78 -1.12
N ILE A 196 -2.34 13.80 -1.83
CA ILE A 196 -2.64 13.97 -3.26
C ILE A 196 -2.08 12.79 -4.06
N VAL A 197 -0.83 12.38 -3.78
CA VAL A 197 -0.20 11.23 -4.46
C VAL A 197 -0.99 9.95 -4.20
N ASP A 198 -1.30 9.65 -2.96
CA ASP A 198 -2.08 8.45 -2.61
C ASP A 198 -3.49 8.50 -3.21
N LEU A 199 -4.16 9.65 -3.18
CA LEU A 199 -5.50 9.83 -3.75
C LEU A 199 -5.49 9.56 -5.26
N ILE A 200 -4.50 10.08 -5.99
CA ILE A 200 -4.35 9.80 -7.42
C ILE A 200 -4.14 8.30 -7.65
N VAL A 201 -3.24 7.67 -6.90
CA VAL A 201 -2.95 6.23 -7.01
C VAL A 201 -4.19 5.38 -6.73
N PHE A 202 -4.99 5.73 -5.72
CA PHE A 202 -6.23 5.02 -5.41
C PHE A 202 -7.33 5.26 -6.44
N ILE A 203 -7.47 6.48 -6.98
CA ILE A 203 -8.45 6.80 -8.04
C ILE A 203 -8.15 6.04 -9.32
N LEU A 204 -6.87 5.92 -9.70
CA LEU A 204 -6.47 5.19 -10.90
C LEU A 204 -6.64 3.67 -10.73
N ASN A 205 -6.84 3.18 -9.50
CA ASN A 205 -6.96 1.75 -9.18
C ASN A 205 -5.77 0.91 -9.69
N GLU A 206 -4.61 1.53 -9.88
CA GLU A 206 -3.39 0.89 -10.38
C GLU A 206 -2.53 0.27 -9.26
N ARG A 207 -2.99 0.37 -7.99
CA ARG A 207 -2.21 -0.07 -6.85
C ARG A 207 -2.38 -1.59 -6.62
N ASN A 208 -1.33 -2.33 -6.92
CA ASN A 208 -1.19 -3.72 -6.51
C ASN A 208 -0.63 -3.80 -5.08
N ALA A 209 -0.95 -4.89 -4.39
CA ALA A 209 -0.25 -5.26 -3.17
C ALA A 209 1.17 -5.75 -3.50
N GLY A 210 2.05 -5.79 -2.49
CA GLY A 210 3.47 -6.16 -2.66
C GLY A 210 3.69 -7.63 -3.05
N ASP A 211 2.64 -8.45 -3.01
CA ASP A 211 2.61 -9.81 -3.57
C ASP A 211 2.29 -9.84 -5.08
N GLY A 212 1.94 -8.69 -5.66
CA GLY A 212 1.49 -8.53 -7.05
C GLY A 212 -0.03 -8.68 -7.23
N CYS A 213 -0.77 -9.01 -6.17
CA CYS A 213 -2.21 -9.19 -6.24
C CYS A 213 -2.93 -7.83 -6.25
N THR A 214 -4.07 -7.75 -6.95
CA THR A 214 -4.93 -6.56 -6.88
C THR A 214 -5.66 -6.48 -5.54
N LEU A 215 -5.89 -5.26 -5.06
CA LEU A 215 -6.66 -5.04 -3.82
C LEU A 215 -8.13 -5.44 -4.01
N ARG A 216 -8.76 -5.94 -2.94
CA ARG A 216 -10.19 -6.29 -2.96
C ARG A 216 -11.02 -5.02 -3.04
N ASN A 217 -11.70 -4.84 -4.17
CA ASN A 217 -12.61 -3.73 -4.39
C ASN A 217 -13.86 -3.92 -3.52
N ASN A 218 -13.93 -3.14 -2.45
CA ASN A 218 -15.01 -3.14 -1.46
C ASN A 218 -15.63 -1.73 -1.33
N LEU A 219 -15.48 -0.90 -2.37
CA LEU A 219 -16.04 0.46 -2.40
C LEU A 219 -17.58 0.43 -2.44
#